data_AF-A0A2K6U2K1-F1
#
_entry.id   AF-A0A2K6U2K1-F1
#
_cell.length_a   1.000
_cell.length_b   1.000
_cell.length_c   1.000
_cell.angle_alpha   90.00
_cell.angle_beta   90.00
_cell.angle_gamma   90.00
#
_symmetry.space_group_name_H-M   'P 1'
#
loop_
_entity.id
_entity.type
_entity.pdbx_description
1 polymer ?
#
loop_
_entity_poly.entity_id
_entity_poly.type
_entity_poly.pdbx_seq_one_letter_code
_entity_poly.pdbx_strand_id
1 'polypeptide(L)'
;MGTKMADLESPPKLSGVQPPSEGVGGDRCSEISAELIRSLTELQELEAVYERLCGEEKVVERELDALLEQQNTIESKMVTLHRMGPNLQLIEGDAKQLAGMISFTCNLAENVSSKVRQLDLAKNRLYQAIQRADDILDLKFCMDGVQTALRNEDYEQAAAHIHRYLCLDKSVIELSRQGKEGSMIDANLKLLQEAEQRLKAIVAEKKVICPRWSASSRSSHCWVCMKRD
;
A
#
# COMPACT_ATOMS: atom_id res chain seq x y z
N MET A 1 26.96 23.95 7.49
CA MET A 1 27.71 22.90 6.76
C MET A 1 26.77 22.33 5.71
N GLY A 2 26.75 22.93 4.52
CA GLY A 2 25.92 22.49 3.40
C GLY A 2 26.78 21.70 2.42
N THR A 3 26.52 20.41 2.29
CA THR A 3 27.17 19.52 1.33
C THR A 3 26.65 19.82 -0.08
N LYS A 4 27.57 20.28 -0.95
CA LYS A 4 27.35 20.42 -2.40
C LYS A 4 27.03 19.06 -3.02
N MET A 5 25.92 19.00 -3.76
CA MET A 5 25.65 17.89 -4.68
C MET A 5 26.65 17.97 -5.84
N ALA A 6 27.29 16.84 -6.12
CA ALA A 6 28.17 16.66 -7.27
C ALA A 6 27.33 16.33 -8.51
N ASP A 7 27.77 16.90 -9.63
CA ASP A 7 27.16 16.79 -10.96
C ASP A 7 27.05 15.33 -11.43
N LEU A 8 25.85 14.96 -11.89
CA LEU A 8 25.61 13.75 -12.67
C LEU A 8 26.12 13.98 -14.09
N GLU A 9 27.31 13.47 -14.39
CA GLU A 9 27.83 13.38 -15.76
C GLU A 9 27.09 12.26 -16.50
N SER A 10 26.33 12.64 -17.54
CA SER A 10 25.58 11.72 -18.38
C SER A 10 26.51 10.90 -19.28
N PRO A 11 26.24 9.61 -19.52
CA PRO A 11 27.08 8.78 -20.38
C PRO A 11 26.98 9.22 -21.86
N PRO A 12 28.07 9.06 -22.64
CA PRO A 12 28.12 9.50 -24.02
C PRO A 12 27.15 8.70 -24.89
N LYS A 13 26.41 9.41 -25.74
CA LYS A 13 25.55 8.84 -26.77
C LYS A 13 26.42 8.01 -27.73
N LEU A 14 26.21 6.69 -27.75
CA LEU A 14 26.72 5.80 -28.79
C LEU A 14 26.03 6.17 -30.11
N SER A 15 26.77 6.89 -30.94
CA SER A 15 26.42 7.21 -32.32
C SER A 15 26.59 5.98 -33.22
N GLY A 16 25.58 5.71 -34.06
CA GLY A 16 25.78 5.09 -35.37
C GLY A 16 25.99 3.58 -35.38
N VAL A 17 24.92 2.80 -35.17
CA VAL A 17 24.84 1.49 -35.83
C VAL A 17 24.28 1.73 -37.21
N GLN A 18 25.17 1.87 -38.19
CA GLN A 18 24.83 1.81 -39.60
C GLN A 18 24.47 0.34 -39.91
N PRO A 19 23.35 0.06 -40.60
CA PRO A 19 22.95 -1.30 -40.90
C PRO A 19 23.98 -2.00 -41.80
N PRO A 20 24.10 -3.35 -41.72
CA PRO A 20 24.99 -4.10 -42.59
C PRO A 20 24.54 -3.88 -44.03
N SER A 21 25.44 -3.38 -44.87
CA SER A 21 25.24 -3.33 -46.32
C SER A 21 24.97 -4.74 -46.82
N GLU A 22 23.80 -4.87 -47.45
CA GLU A 22 23.28 -6.10 -48.03
C GLU A 22 24.25 -6.73 -49.02
N GLY A 23 24.27 -8.07 -48.99
CA GLY A 23 24.87 -9.03 -49.91
C GLY A 23 25.64 -8.49 -51.12
N VAL A 24 26.96 -8.58 -51.06
CA VAL A 24 27.79 -8.64 -52.26
C VAL A 24 27.52 -10.00 -52.90
N GLY A 25 26.60 -10.01 -53.85
CA GLY A 25 26.36 -11.12 -54.76
C GLY A 25 27.66 -11.43 -55.48
N GLY A 26 28.17 -12.63 -55.24
CA GLY A 26 29.24 -13.23 -56.03
C GLY A 26 28.68 -13.54 -57.42
N ASP A 27 28.99 -12.68 -58.38
CA ASP A 27 29.08 -13.08 -59.78
C ASP A 27 30.00 -12.13 -60.54
N ARG A 28 31.31 -12.29 -60.31
CA ARG A 28 32.35 -11.82 -61.23
C ARG A 28 33.36 -12.93 -61.42
N CYS A 29 32.93 -13.99 -62.12
CA CYS A 29 33.86 -14.94 -62.70
C CYS A 29 34.69 -14.17 -63.74
N SER A 30 36.02 -14.22 -63.62
CA SER A 30 37.00 -13.55 -64.49
C SER A 30 36.56 -13.57 -65.96
N GLU A 31 36.50 -12.39 -66.59
CA GLU A 31 35.93 -12.20 -67.94
C GLU A 31 36.84 -12.78 -69.05
N ILE A 32 37.96 -13.41 -68.70
CA ILE A 32 38.96 -13.92 -69.64
C ILE A 32 38.92 -15.44 -69.69
N SER A 33 38.37 -15.99 -70.78
CA SER A 33 38.35 -17.43 -71.00
C SER A 33 39.74 -17.98 -71.38
N ALA A 34 40.06 -19.19 -70.92
CA ALA A 34 41.29 -19.89 -71.29
C ALA A 34 41.38 -20.23 -72.80
N GLU A 35 40.26 -20.18 -73.51
CA GLU A 35 40.19 -20.32 -74.98
C GLU A 35 40.71 -19.05 -75.67
N LEU A 36 40.33 -17.87 -75.16
CA LEU A 36 40.79 -16.57 -75.67
C LEU A 36 42.32 -16.46 -75.55
N ILE A 37 42.88 -16.82 -74.39
CA ILE A 37 44.33 -16.80 -74.14
C ILE A 37 45.10 -17.67 -75.15
N ARG A 38 44.55 -18.83 -75.52
CA ARG A 38 45.17 -19.75 -76.51
C ARG A 38 45.10 -19.24 -77.95
N SER A 39 44.19 -18.32 -78.26
CA SER A 39 44.03 -17.74 -79.60
C SER A 39 44.89 -16.49 -79.86
N LEU A 40 45.50 -15.92 -78.82
CA LEU A 40 46.35 -14.72 -78.94
C LEU A 40 47.69 -15.08 -79.58
N THR A 41 48.00 -14.45 -80.71
CA THR A 41 49.28 -14.62 -81.43
C THR A 41 50.13 -13.37 -81.46
N GLU A 42 49.54 -12.20 -81.19
CA GLU A 42 50.22 -10.91 -81.15
C GLU A 42 50.69 -10.56 -79.74
N LEU A 43 51.96 -10.13 -79.63
CA LEU A 43 52.59 -9.83 -78.34
C LEU A 43 51.85 -8.73 -77.56
N GLN A 44 51.35 -7.72 -78.26
CA GLN A 44 50.69 -6.57 -77.66
C GLN A 44 49.32 -6.94 -77.06
N GLU A 45 48.60 -7.89 -77.67
CA GLU A 45 47.34 -8.40 -77.15
C GLU A 45 47.57 -9.29 -75.92
N LEU A 46 48.66 -10.07 -75.93
CA LEU A 46 49.07 -10.89 -74.79
C LEU A 46 49.45 -10.04 -73.57
N GLU A 47 50.22 -8.96 -73.76
CA GLU A 47 50.57 -8.01 -72.69
C GLU A 47 49.33 -7.33 -72.10
N ALA A 48 48.38 -6.90 -72.95
CA ALA A 48 47.13 -6.28 -72.48
C ALA A 48 46.27 -7.22 -71.64
N VAL A 49 46.18 -8.50 -72.05
CA VAL A 49 45.44 -9.52 -71.30
C VAL A 49 46.15 -9.89 -70.00
N TYR A 50 47.48 -9.95 -70.01
CA TYR A 50 48.30 -10.18 -68.81
C TYR A 50 48.10 -9.07 -67.77
N GLU A 51 48.20 -7.80 -68.17
CA GLU A 51 48.00 -6.66 -67.26
C GLU A 51 46.57 -6.63 -66.69
N ARG A 52 45.57 -7.01 -67.48
CA ARG A 52 44.19 -7.15 -66.99
C ARG A 52 44.08 -8.25 -65.92
N LEU A 53 44.67 -9.43 -66.15
CA LEU A 53 44.69 -10.51 -65.16
C LEU A 53 45.40 -10.09 -63.87
N CYS A 54 46.54 -9.41 -63.98
CA CYS A 54 47.23 -8.86 -62.81
C CYS A 54 46.38 -7.82 -62.06
N GLY A 55 45.56 -7.06 -62.77
CA GLY A 55 44.57 -6.15 -62.17
C GLY A 55 43.48 -6.90 -61.40
N GLU A 56 42.91 -7.96 -61.98
CA GLU A 56 41.91 -8.82 -61.35
C GLU A 56 42.46 -9.55 -60.13
N GLU A 57 43.68 -10.10 -60.21
CA GLU A 57 44.38 -10.74 -59.10
C GLU A 57 44.50 -9.80 -57.89
N LYS A 58 44.94 -8.55 -58.12
CA LYS A 58 45.02 -7.51 -57.07
C LYS A 58 43.67 -7.10 -56.50
N VAL A 59 42.58 -7.26 -57.24
CA VAL A 59 41.21 -7.00 -56.71
C VAL A 59 40.80 -8.13 -55.80
N VAL A 60 40.96 -9.38 -56.25
CA VAL A 60 40.62 -10.58 -55.47
C VAL A 60 41.47 -10.67 -54.20
N GLU A 61 42.77 -10.35 -54.28
CA GLU A 61 43.66 -10.33 -53.12
C GLU A 61 43.18 -9.34 -52.06
N ARG A 62 42.77 -8.12 -52.45
CA ARG A 62 42.20 -7.13 -51.53
C ARG A 62 40.86 -7.56 -50.94
N GLU A 63 40.00 -8.20 -51.74
CA GLU A 63 38.72 -8.73 -51.25
C GLU A 63 38.96 -9.87 -50.23
N LEU A 64 39.95 -10.73 -50.48
CA LEU A 64 40.34 -11.80 -49.57
C LEU A 64 40.89 -11.25 -48.26
N ASP A 65 41.79 -10.27 -48.31
CA ASP A 65 42.33 -9.61 -47.12
C ASP A 65 41.22 -8.99 -46.26
N ALA A 66 40.26 -8.31 -46.90
CA ALA A 66 39.11 -7.74 -46.20
C ALA A 66 38.23 -8.81 -45.53
N LEU A 67 38.01 -9.94 -46.20
CA LEU A 67 37.26 -11.07 -45.63
C LEU A 67 37.99 -11.72 -44.45
N LEU A 68 39.31 -11.86 -44.54
CA LEU A 68 40.13 -12.40 -43.45
C LEU A 68 40.14 -11.47 -42.23
N GLU A 69 40.24 -10.15 -42.43
CA GLU A 69 40.11 -9.17 -41.35
C GLU A 69 38.72 -9.22 -40.69
N GLN A 70 37.67 -9.36 -41.49
CA GLN A 70 36.30 -9.51 -40.98
C GLN A 70 36.15 -10.80 -40.15
N GLN A 71 36.72 -11.91 -40.63
CA GLN A 71 36.70 -13.18 -39.90
C GLN A 71 37.37 -13.05 -38.53
N ASN A 72 38.57 -12.46 -38.47
CA ASN A 72 39.29 -12.21 -37.22
C ASN A 72 38.47 -11.34 -36.24
N THR A 73 37.78 -10.33 -36.77
CA THR A 73 36.92 -9.45 -35.98
C THR A 73 35.73 -10.20 -35.39
N ILE A 74 35.09 -11.08 -36.18
CA ILE A 74 33.96 -11.89 -35.73
C ILE A 74 34.39 -12.89 -34.64
N GLU A 75 35.53 -13.55 -34.84
CA GLU A 75 36.06 -14.52 -33.88
C GLU A 75 36.34 -13.86 -32.53
N SER A 76 36.96 -12.68 -32.53
CA SER A 76 37.19 -11.90 -31.30
C SER A 76 35.89 -11.53 -30.56
N LYS A 77 34.86 -11.12 -31.30
CA LYS A 77 33.52 -10.84 -30.73
C LYS A 77 32.87 -12.10 -30.16
N MET A 78 33.01 -13.24 -30.85
CA MET A 78 32.48 -14.52 -30.39
C MET A 78 33.13 -14.97 -29.07
N VAL A 79 34.45 -14.85 -28.96
CA VAL A 79 35.18 -15.15 -27.72
C VAL A 79 34.70 -14.26 -26.59
N THR A 80 34.50 -12.97 -26.86
CA THR A 80 33.99 -12.01 -25.87
C THR A 80 32.59 -12.41 -25.38
N LEU A 81 31.68 -12.76 -26.29
CA LEU A 81 30.34 -13.24 -25.94
C LEU A 81 30.37 -14.53 -25.11
N HIS A 82 31.21 -15.50 -25.52
CA HIS A 82 31.34 -16.75 -24.79
C HIS A 82 31.84 -16.51 -23.35
N ARG A 83 32.76 -15.55 -23.16
CA ARG A 83 33.25 -15.17 -21.84
C ARG A 83 32.20 -14.46 -20.98
N MET A 84 31.18 -13.83 -21.58
CA MET A 84 30.09 -13.17 -20.86
C MET A 84 29.03 -14.15 -20.33
N GLY A 85 28.89 -15.33 -20.94
CA GLY A 85 27.89 -16.34 -20.55
C GLY A 85 27.85 -16.65 -19.05
N PRO A 86 29.00 -16.98 -18.40
CA PRO A 86 29.03 -17.27 -16.97
C PRO A 86 28.57 -16.10 -16.08
N ASN A 87 28.89 -14.85 -16.45
CA ASN A 87 28.45 -13.68 -15.68
C ASN A 87 26.94 -13.49 -15.76
N LEU A 88 26.34 -13.75 -16.93
CA LEU A 88 24.88 -13.68 -17.10
C LEU A 88 24.17 -14.78 -16.30
N GLN A 89 24.71 -15.99 -16.26
CA GLN A 89 24.17 -17.09 -15.44
C GLN A 89 24.25 -16.78 -13.94
N LEU A 90 25.34 -16.14 -13.49
CA LEU A 90 25.46 -15.68 -12.10
C LEU A 90 24.39 -14.64 -11.77
N ILE A 91 24.24 -13.62 -12.61
CA ILE A 91 23.22 -12.57 -12.43
C ILE A 91 21.80 -13.16 -12.44
N GLU A 92 21.54 -14.14 -13.31
CA GLU A 92 20.26 -14.85 -13.34
C GLU A 92 20.00 -15.61 -12.02
N GLY A 93 21.04 -16.27 -11.49
CA GLY A 93 20.99 -16.94 -10.19
C GLY A 93 20.66 -15.97 -9.05
N ASP A 94 21.39 -14.85 -8.98
CA ASP A 94 21.18 -13.81 -7.98
C ASP A 94 19.78 -13.20 -8.07
N ALA A 95 19.30 -12.94 -9.29
CA ALA A 95 17.96 -12.43 -9.53
C ALA A 95 16.87 -13.41 -9.06
N LYS A 96 17.05 -14.71 -9.31
CA LYS A 96 16.12 -15.76 -8.83
C LYS A 96 16.13 -15.85 -7.29
N GLN A 97 17.30 -15.81 -6.67
CA GLN A 97 17.41 -15.82 -5.21
C GLN A 97 16.74 -14.58 -4.60
N LEU A 98 16.97 -13.40 -5.17
CA LEU A 98 16.36 -12.16 -4.73
C LEU A 98 14.83 -12.20 -4.88
N ALA A 99 14.32 -12.69 -6.01
CA ALA A 99 12.89 -12.87 -6.21
C ALA A 99 12.28 -13.82 -5.15
N GLY A 100 12.98 -14.89 -4.81
CA GLY A 100 12.59 -15.80 -3.73
C GLY A 100 12.54 -15.10 -2.37
N MET A 101 13.56 -14.30 -2.03
CA MET A 101 13.60 -13.52 -0.78
C MET A 101 12.48 -12.49 -0.70
N ILE A 102 12.20 -11.78 -1.80
CA ILE A 102 11.10 -10.81 -1.88
C ILE A 102 9.76 -11.53 -1.65
N SER A 103 9.53 -12.65 -2.35
CA SER A 103 8.30 -13.42 -2.18
C SER A 103 8.11 -13.93 -0.75
N PHE A 104 9.18 -14.45 -0.13
CA PHE A 104 9.16 -14.87 1.28
C PHE A 104 8.82 -13.71 2.21
N THR A 105 9.45 -12.55 2.00
CA THR A 105 9.23 -11.34 2.81
C THR A 105 7.80 -10.82 2.65
N CYS A 106 7.27 -10.80 1.42
CA CYS A 106 5.88 -10.43 1.16
C CYS A 106 4.90 -11.38 1.86
N ASN A 107 5.12 -12.70 1.77
CA ASN A 107 4.27 -13.68 2.43
C ASN A 107 4.30 -13.54 3.96
N LEU A 108 5.46 -13.25 4.54
CA LEU A 108 5.59 -12.98 5.97
C LEU A 108 4.86 -11.69 6.36
N ALA A 109 5.03 -10.61 5.60
CA ALA A 109 4.36 -9.34 5.84
C ALA A 109 2.83 -9.46 5.76
N GLU A 110 2.31 -10.20 4.77
CA GLU A 110 0.88 -10.47 4.62
C GLU A 110 0.35 -11.31 5.80
N ASN A 111 1.11 -12.34 6.22
CA ASN A 111 0.76 -13.14 7.39
C ASN A 111 0.70 -12.30 8.67
N VAL A 112 1.70 -11.46 8.92
CA VAL A 112 1.71 -10.58 10.09
C VAL A 112 0.56 -9.58 10.01
N SER A 113 0.34 -8.94 8.86
CA SER A 113 -0.73 -7.96 8.66
C SER A 113 -2.12 -8.56 8.88
N SER A 114 -2.37 -9.77 8.36
CA SER A 114 -3.63 -10.47 8.56
C SER A 114 -3.89 -10.80 10.04
N LYS A 115 -2.85 -11.21 10.79
CA LYS A 115 -2.94 -11.46 12.23
C LYS A 115 -3.18 -10.18 13.03
N VAL A 116 -2.52 -9.09 12.67
CA VAL A 116 -2.75 -7.77 13.30
C VAL A 116 -4.19 -7.33 13.06
N ARG A 117 -4.71 -7.46 11.83
CA ARG A 117 -6.11 -7.12 11.52
C ARG A 117 -7.11 -7.97 12.34
N GLN A 118 -6.84 -9.26 12.52
CA GLN A 118 -7.67 -10.12 13.37
C GLN A 118 -7.62 -9.68 14.84
N LEU A 119 -6.43 -9.33 15.33
CA LEU A 119 -6.24 -8.81 16.68
C LEU A 119 -6.98 -7.49 16.87
N ASP A 120 -6.91 -6.57 15.91
CA ASP A 120 -7.61 -5.28 15.96
C ASP A 120 -9.14 -5.46 16.01
N LEU A 121 -9.68 -6.41 15.23
CA LEU A 121 -11.10 -6.76 15.29
C LEU A 121 -11.50 -7.32 16.65
N ALA A 122 -10.69 -8.22 17.22
CA ALA A 122 -10.93 -8.77 18.55
C ALA A 122 -10.85 -7.68 19.63
N LYS A 123 -9.84 -6.81 19.56
CA LYS A 123 -9.64 -5.67 20.46
C LYS A 123 -10.82 -4.70 20.40
N ASN A 124 -11.30 -4.36 19.20
CA ASN A 124 -12.46 -3.48 19.05
C ASN A 124 -13.72 -4.11 19.66
N ARG A 125 -13.98 -5.39 19.40
CA ARG A 125 -15.10 -6.13 20.02
C ARG A 125 -14.99 -6.16 21.54
N LEU A 126 -13.79 -6.34 22.08
CA LEU A 126 -13.56 -6.29 23.53
C LEU A 126 -13.85 -4.91 24.10
N TYR A 127 -13.38 -3.83 23.48
CA TYR A 127 -13.72 -2.48 23.95
C TYR A 127 -15.21 -2.19 23.88
N GLN A 128 -15.91 -2.66 22.84
CA GLN A 128 -17.37 -2.55 22.78
C GLN A 128 -18.05 -3.31 23.93
N ALA A 129 -17.54 -4.48 24.30
CA ALA A 129 -18.08 -5.25 25.42
C ALA A 129 -17.78 -4.59 26.78
N ILE A 130 -16.57 -4.04 26.96
CA ILE A 130 -16.19 -3.28 28.17
C ILE A 130 -17.08 -2.05 28.31
N GLN A 131 -17.21 -1.24 27.26
CA GLN A 131 -18.06 -0.06 27.28
C GLN A 131 -19.49 -0.43 27.66
N ARG A 132 -20.09 -1.43 26.99
CA ARG A 132 -21.43 -1.93 27.34
C ARG A 132 -21.55 -2.35 28.81
N ALA A 133 -20.53 -3.00 29.37
CA ALA A 133 -20.53 -3.40 30.77
C ALA A 133 -20.50 -2.17 31.70
N ASP A 134 -19.65 -1.19 31.41
CA ASP A 134 -19.58 0.07 32.16
C ASP A 134 -20.91 0.83 32.10
N ASP A 135 -21.55 0.87 30.94
CA ASP A 135 -22.83 1.56 30.74
C ASP A 135 -23.98 0.90 31.52
N ILE A 136 -24.02 -0.44 31.53
CA ILE A 136 -24.99 -1.21 32.33
C ILE A 136 -24.74 -0.98 33.82
N LEU A 137 -23.49 -0.92 34.26
CA LEU A 137 -23.14 -0.64 35.65
C LEU A 137 -23.57 0.78 36.05
N ASP A 138 -23.32 1.77 35.20
CA ASP A 138 -23.75 3.15 35.44
C ASP A 138 -25.27 3.28 35.52
N LEU A 139 -26.01 2.58 34.65
CA LEU A 139 -27.47 2.53 34.71
C LEU A 139 -27.97 1.89 36.01
N LYS A 140 -27.37 0.77 36.42
CA LYS A 140 -27.70 0.10 37.69
C LYS A 140 -27.40 1.00 38.89
N PHE A 141 -26.26 1.68 38.91
CA PHE A 141 -25.92 2.63 39.97
C PHE A 141 -26.89 3.80 40.05
N CYS A 142 -27.35 4.34 38.91
CA CYS A 142 -28.39 5.37 38.91
C CYS A 142 -29.71 4.82 39.48
N MET A 143 -30.11 3.62 39.08
CA MET A 143 -31.34 2.97 39.56
C MET A 143 -31.31 2.69 41.07
N ASP A 144 -30.24 2.05 41.56
CA ASP A 144 -30.07 1.74 42.98
C ASP A 144 -29.96 3.01 43.85
N GLY A 145 -29.23 4.01 43.34
CA GLY A 145 -29.08 5.32 43.98
C GLY A 145 -30.43 6.04 44.12
N VAL A 146 -31.25 6.06 43.07
CA VAL A 146 -32.59 6.66 43.10
C VAL A 146 -33.52 5.92 44.06
N GLN A 147 -33.55 4.58 44.04
CA GLN A 147 -34.37 3.81 44.96
C GLN A 147 -34.00 4.04 46.43
N THR A 148 -32.69 4.13 46.72
CA THR A 148 -32.19 4.36 48.07
C THR A 148 -32.47 5.78 48.54
N ALA A 149 -32.21 6.78 47.69
CA ALA A 149 -32.45 8.18 48.00
C ALA A 149 -33.94 8.48 48.24
N LEU A 150 -34.83 7.92 47.40
CA LEU A 150 -36.28 8.05 47.60
C LEU A 150 -36.77 7.39 48.89
N ARG A 151 -36.18 6.26 49.29
CA ARG A 151 -36.53 5.56 50.55
C ARG A 151 -36.10 6.36 51.78
N ASN A 152 -35.01 7.10 51.68
CA ASN A 152 -34.48 7.94 52.75
C ASN A 152 -35.05 9.37 52.73
N GLU A 153 -36.02 9.66 51.84
CA GLU A 153 -36.59 11.00 51.61
C GLU A 153 -35.56 12.08 51.23
N ASP A 154 -34.39 11.66 50.71
CA ASP A 154 -33.34 12.55 50.22
C ASP A 154 -33.59 12.87 48.74
N TYR A 155 -34.46 13.86 48.52
CA TYR A 155 -34.88 14.27 47.19
C TYR A 155 -33.77 14.97 46.38
N GLU A 156 -32.74 15.52 47.03
CA GLU A 156 -31.62 16.18 46.36
C GLU A 156 -30.70 15.13 45.71
N GLN A 157 -30.36 14.08 46.45
CA GLN A 157 -29.59 12.96 45.90
C GLN A 157 -30.38 12.18 44.84
N ALA A 158 -31.69 12.00 45.02
CA ALA A 158 -32.54 11.37 44.00
C ALA A 158 -32.51 12.17 42.68
N ALA A 159 -32.60 13.51 42.75
CA ALA A 159 -32.50 14.37 41.58
C ALA A 159 -31.12 14.27 40.90
N ALA A 160 -30.04 14.17 41.68
CA ALA A 160 -28.68 14.02 41.15
C ALA A 160 -28.50 12.71 40.37
N HIS A 161 -29.00 11.59 40.88
CA HIS A 161 -28.94 10.30 40.18
C HIS A 161 -29.83 10.27 38.93
N ILE A 162 -31.01 10.89 38.96
CA ILE A 162 -31.88 11.03 37.78
C ILE A 162 -31.21 11.90 36.71
N HIS A 163 -30.61 13.02 37.10
CA HIS A 163 -29.87 13.87 36.17
C HIS A 163 -28.72 13.10 35.51
N ARG A 164 -27.93 12.33 36.29
CA ARG A 164 -26.87 11.49 35.74
C ARG A 164 -27.43 10.51 34.70
N TYR A 165 -28.53 9.84 35.00
CA TYR A 165 -29.24 8.97 34.05
C TYR A 165 -29.65 9.70 32.77
N LEU A 166 -30.22 10.91 32.85
CA LEU A 166 -30.64 11.69 31.67
C LEU A 166 -29.46 12.15 30.81
N CYS A 167 -28.26 12.22 31.38
CA CYS A 167 -27.02 12.52 30.66
C CYS A 167 -26.34 11.27 30.04
N LEU A 168 -26.81 10.05 30.32
CA LEU A 168 -26.31 8.86 29.63
C LEU A 168 -26.71 8.92 28.14
N ASP A 169 -25.81 8.47 27.27
CA ASP A 169 -26.06 8.42 25.84
C ASP A 169 -27.18 7.41 25.51
N LYS A 170 -28.24 7.88 24.85
CA LYS A 170 -29.40 7.06 24.47
C LYS A 170 -29.02 5.95 23.49
N SER A 171 -28.04 6.19 22.62
CA SER A 171 -27.57 5.18 21.66
C SER A 171 -26.91 3.99 22.35
N VAL A 172 -26.27 4.26 23.49
CA VAL A 172 -25.59 3.27 24.34
C VAL A 172 -26.58 2.42 25.14
N ILE A 173 -27.65 3.03 25.66
CA ILE A 173 -28.74 2.32 26.33
C ILE A 173 -29.45 1.37 25.36
N GLU A 174 -29.70 1.82 24.12
CA GLU A 174 -30.30 1.01 23.06
C GLU A 174 -29.42 -0.17 22.61
N LEU A 175 -28.10 0.02 22.54
CA LEU A 175 -27.15 -1.05 22.22
C LEU A 175 -27.10 -2.11 23.33
N SER A 176 -27.18 -1.69 24.58
CA SER A 176 -27.23 -2.59 25.74
C SER A 176 -28.56 -3.36 25.82
N ARG A 177 -29.66 -2.76 25.36
CA ARG A 177 -31.00 -3.39 25.28
C ARG A 177 -31.07 -4.58 24.31
N GLN A 178 -30.24 -4.59 23.28
CA GLN A 178 -30.19 -5.69 22.29
C GLN A 178 -29.52 -6.97 22.83
N GLY A 179 -28.90 -6.91 24.01
CA GLY A 179 -28.26 -8.05 24.66
C GLY A 179 -29.21 -8.94 25.46
N LYS A 180 -28.66 -10.01 26.06
CA LYS A 180 -29.41 -10.91 26.97
C LYS A 180 -29.99 -10.17 28.20
N GLU A 181 -29.38 -9.06 28.59
CA GLU A 181 -29.83 -8.21 29.71
C GLU A 181 -30.93 -7.21 29.32
N GLY A 182 -31.42 -7.22 28.07
CA GLY A 182 -32.41 -6.26 27.58
C GLY A 182 -33.66 -6.15 28.45
N SER A 183 -34.21 -7.28 28.91
CA SER A 183 -35.38 -7.29 29.79
C SER A 183 -35.11 -6.66 31.17
N MET A 184 -33.88 -6.77 31.69
CA MET A 184 -33.50 -6.17 32.97
C MET A 184 -33.28 -4.66 32.81
N ILE A 185 -32.63 -4.25 31.71
CA ILE A 185 -32.42 -2.85 31.36
C ILE A 185 -33.77 -2.14 31.17
N ASP A 186 -34.71 -2.76 30.47
CA ASP A 186 -36.06 -2.21 30.28
C ASP A 186 -36.82 -2.06 31.60
N ALA A 187 -36.65 -2.99 32.54
CA ALA A 187 -37.25 -2.89 33.87
C ALA A 187 -36.64 -1.72 34.67
N ASN A 188 -35.32 -1.57 34.65
CA ASN A 188 -34.61 -0.47 35.31
C ASN A 188 -34.99 0.88 34.71
N LEU A 189 -35.14 0.96 33.38
CA LEU A 189 -35.54 2.16 32.67
C LEU A 189 -36.95 2.61 33.05
N LYS A 190 -37.90 1.68 33.09
CA LYS A 190 -39.28 1.95 33.54
C LYS A 190 -39.29 2.45 34.98
N LEU A 191 -38.52 1.81 35.85
CA LEU A 191 -38.46 2.20 37.26
C LEU A 191 -37.83 3.58 37.45
N LEU A 192 -36.80 3.92 36.69
CA LEU A 192 -36.20 5.26 36.68
C LEU A 192 -37.17 6.32 36.16
N GLN A 193 -37.95 6.02 35.11
CA GLN A 193 -39.00 6.90 34.60
C GLN A 193 -40.13 7.12 35.63
N GLU A 194 -40.57 6.06 36.30
CA GLU A 194 -41.54 6.16 37.39
C GLU A 194 -40.99 7.00 38.55
N ALA A 195 -39.73 6.80 38.92
CA ALA A 195 -39.08 7.59 39.97
C ALA A 195 -38.94 9.07 39.60
N GLU A 196 -38.63 9.38 38.34
CA GLU A 196 -38.61 10.73 37.81
C GLU A 196 -40.00 11.40 37.91
N GLN A 197 -41.06 10.69 37.51
CA GLN A 197 -42.43 11.19 37.62
C GLN A 197 -42.84 11.45 39.07
N ARG A 198 -42.50 10.52 39.98
CA ARG A 198 -42.76 10.66 41.43
C ARG A 198 -42.03 11.87 42.01
N LEU A 199 -40.76 12.06 41.66
CA LEU A 199 -39.98 13.21 42.12
C LEU A 199 -40.57 14.53 41.60
N LYS A 200 -40.98 14.59 40.33
CA LYS A 200 -41.67 15.77 39.76
C LYS A 200 -42.98 16.08 40.49
N ALA A 201 -43.77 15.06 40.84
CA ALA A 201 -45.02 15.22 41.59
C ALA A 201 -44.77 15.77 43.01
N ILE A 202 -43.82 15.19 43.75
CA ILE A 202 -43.45 15.62 45.11
C ILE A 202 -42.95 17.07 45.10
N VAL A 203 -42.13 17.44 44.10
CA VAL A 203 -41.63 18.81 43.94
C VAL A 203 -42.76 19.79 43.61
N ALA A 204 -43.73 19.39 42.79
CA ALA A 204 -44.89 20.21 42.47
C ALA A 204 -45.80 20.41 43.71
N GLU A 205 -46.07 19.34 44.46
CA GLU A 205 -46.87 19.36 45.69
C GLU A 205 -46.22 20.25 46.77
N LYS A 206 -44.91 20.09 47.03
CA LYS A 206 -44.20 20.94 48.01
C LYS A 206 -44.13 22.41 47.60
N LYS A 207 -44.07 22.72 46.30
CA LYS A 207 -44.16 24.10 45.79
C LYS A 207 -45.52 24.75 46.04
N VAL A 208 -46.60 23.96 45.99
CA VAL A 208 -47.96 24.44 46.27
C VAL A 208 -48.17 24.68 47.77
N ILE A 209 -47.57 23.85 48.63
CA ILE A 209 -47.74 23.94 50.09
C ILE A 209 -46.85 25.04 50.72
N CYS A 210 -45.70 25.40 50.12
CA CYS A 210 -44.85 26.46 50.65
C CYS A 210 -44.11 27.25 49.55
N PRO A 211 -44.67 28.37 49.04
CA PRO A 211 -44.03 29.17 47.98
C PRO A 211 -42.74 29.89 48.42
N ARG A 212 -42.36 29.83 49.71
CA ARG A 212 -41.18 30.51 50.30
C ARG A 212 -39.92 29.63 50.35
N TRP A 213 -39.99 28.37 49.92
CA TRP A 213 -38.83 27.45 49.90
C TRP A 213 -37.71 27.87 48.91
N SER A 214 -37.97 28.78 47.97
CA SER A 214 -36.99 29.23 46.99
C SER A 214 -35.90 30.17 47.55
N ALA A 215 -36.06 30.69 48.77
CA ALA A 215 -35.22 31.79 49.26
C ALA A 215 -34.22 31.41 50.38
N SER A 216 -34.27 30.19 50.95
CA SER A 216 -33.47 29.88 52.16
C SER A 216 -32.54 28.67 52.11
N SER A 217 -32.50 27.90 51.02
CA SER A 217 -31.48 26.86 50.84
C SER A 217 -30.51 27.28 49.74
N ARG A 218 -29.21 27.15 50.03
CA ARG A 218 -28.05 27.42 49.17
C ARG A 218 -27.97 26.54 47.91
N SER A 219 -29.09 26.14 47.32
CA SER A 219 -29.18 25.20 46.19
C SER A 219 -29.64 25.90 44.91
N SER A 220 -29.17 27.13 44.68
CA SER A 220 -29.52 27.94 43.50
C SER A 220 -28.92 27.40 42.19
N HIS A 221 -27.87 26.57 42.26
CA HIS A 221 -27.24 26.01 41.06
C HIS A 221 -27.92 24.76 40.50
N CYS A 222 -28.61 23.96 41.34
CA CYS A 222 -29.22 22.71 40.87
C CYS A 222 -30.52 22.95 40.08
N TRP A 223 -31.27 23.99 40.45
CA TRP A 223 -32.56 24.33 39.82
C TRP A 223 -32.49 24.81 38.36
N VAL A 224 -31.33 25.30 37.92
CA VAL A 224 -31.17 25.84 36.56
C VAL A 224 -31.08 24.74 35.50
N CYS A 225 -30.61 23.53 35.86
CA CYS A 225 -30.50 22.42 34.90
C CYS A 225 -31.84 21.73 34.62
N MET A 226 -32.75 21.66 35.60
CA MET A 226 -34.03 20.94 35.44
C MET A 226 -35.14 21.77 34.78
N LYS A 227 -34.87 23.04 34.45
CA LYS A 227 -35.82 23.98 33.83
C LYS A 227 -35.49 24.31 32.37
N ARG A 228 -34.56 23.56 31.77
CA ARG A 228 -34.17 23.67 30.37
C ARG A 228 -34.59 22.40 29.60
N ASP A 229 -35.89 22.15 29.65
CA ASP A 229 -36.70 21.43 28.65
C ASP A 229 -38.09 22.10 28.66
#